data_AF-M6AGD9-F1
#
_entry.id   AF-M6AGD9-F1
#
_cell.length_a   1.000
_cell.length_b   1.000
_cell.length_c   1.000
_cell.angle_alpha   90.00
_cell.angle_beta   90.00
_cell.angle_gamma   90.00
#
_symmetry.space_group_name_H-M   'P 1'
#
loop_
_entity.id
_entity.type
_entity.pdbx_description
1 polymer ?
#
loop_
_entity_poly.entity_id
_entity_poly.type
_entity_poly.pdbx_seq_one_letter_code
_entity_poly.pdbx_strand_id
1 'polypeptide(L)'
;MAFKKKSKTVRRKKRTSTKISKPLEYSQDIQKRYNSTKRPTLLAVPKKPKRNATITQKKKYLEKLDSLNSRNTKKLREWRENINEAKKLDKKIFG
;
A
#
# COMPACT_ATOMS: atom_id res chain seq x y z
N MET A 1 69.17 -14.88 16.76
CA MET A 1 67.83 -14.57 17.30
C MET A 1 66.78 -14.83 16.23
N ALA A 2 65.91 -15.84 16.41
CA ALA A 2 64.91 -16.22 15.40
C ALA A 2 63.52 -15.68 15.78
N PHE A 3 62.93 -14.86 14.91
CA PHE A 3 61.62 -14.25 15.10
C PHE A 3 60.51 -15.31 15.05
N LYS A 4 59.83 -15.55 16.19
CA LYS A 4 58.62 -16.39 16.24
C LYS A 4 57.47 -15.69 15.50
N LYS A 5 57.11 -16.20 14.31
CA LYS A 5 55.92 -15.78 13.57
C LYS A 5 54.66 -16.14 14.37
N LYS A 6 53.87 -15.14 14.77
CA LYS A 6 52.53 -15.34 15.37
C LYS A 6 51.51 -15.61 14.26
N SER A 7 51.00 -16.84 14.21
CA SER A 7 49.89 -17.24 13.33
C SER A 7 48.57 -16.61 13.80
N LYS A 8 47.92 -15.82 12.94
CA LYS A 8 46.58 -15.25 13.21
C LYS A 8 45.52 -16.28 12.81
N THR A 9 44.79 -16.81 13.79
CA THR A 9 43.66 -17.72 13.55
C THR A 9 42.46 -16.92 13.04
N VAL A 10 42.13 -17.04 11.76
CA VAL A 10 40.97 -16.36 11.17
C VAL A 10 39.69 -17.14 11.51
N ARG A 11 38.87 -16.58 12.40
CA ARG A 11 37.58 -17.16 12.81
C ARG A 11 36.60 -17.08 11.64
N ARG A 12 36.31 -18.21 10.99
CA ARG A 12 35.28 -18.28 9.93
C ARG A 12 33.90 -17.97 10.52
N LYS A 13 33.19 -16.97 9.94
CA LYS A 13 31.79 -16.67 10.30
C LYS A 13 30.90 -17.86 9.92
N LYS A 14 30.17 -18.43 10.89
CA LYS A 14 29.11 -19.40 10.62
C LYS A 14 27.98 -18.67 9.88
N ARG A 15 27.66 -19.11 8.65
CA ARG A 15 26.47 -18.64 7.93
C ARG A 15 25.25 -19.26 8.60
N THR A 16 24.47 -18.45 9.31
CA THR A 16 23.12 -18.84 9.75
C THR A 16 22.25 -18.99 8.51
N SER A 17 21.85 -20.23 8.22
CA SER A 17 20.85 -20.52 7.19
C SER A 17 19.54 -19.84 7.59
N THR A 18 19.15 -18.81 6.85
CA THR A 18 17.81 -18.26 6.91
C THR A 18 16.89 -19.25 6.20
N LYS A 19 16.31 -20.20 6.95
CA LYS A 19 15.14 -20.92 6.45
C LYS A 19 14.06 -19.88 6.17
N ILE A 20 13.85 -19.57 4.90
CA ILE A 20 12.70 -18.77 4.45
C ILE A 20 11.49 -19.65 4.70
N SER A 21 10.83 -19.46 5.85
CA SER A 21 9.55 -20.10 6.14
C SER A 21 8.55 -19.58 5.11
N LYS A 22 7.88 -20.51 4.40
CA LYS A 22 6.78 -20.16 3.50
C LYS A 22 5.74 -19.35 4.30
N PRO A 23 5.25 -18.20 3.79
CA PRO A 23 4.22 -17.45 4.49
C PRO A 23 3.00 -18.35 4.69
N LEU A 24 2.52 -18.46 5.93
CA LEU A 24 1.29 -19.17 6.28
C LEU A 24 0.17 -18.68 5.36
N GLU A 25 -0.48 -19.56 4.59
CA GLU A 25 -1.61 -19.21 3.71
C GLU A 25 -2.72 -18.44 4.46
N TYR A 26 -2.91 -18.78 5.74
CA TYR A 26 -3.82 -18.08 6.67
C TYR A 26 -3.55 -16.57 6.77
N SER A 27 -2.28 -16.14 6.69
CA SER A 27 -1.91 -14.73 6.70
C SER A 27 -2.32 -13.98 5.43
N GLN A 28 -2.35 -14.68 4.28
CA GLN A 28 -2.74 -14.09 3.01
C GLN A 28 -4.25 -13.80 2.98
N ASP A 29 -5.08 -14.69 3.51
CA ASP A 29 -6.53 -14.49 3.52
C ASP A 29 -6.99 -13.44 4.54
N ILE A 30 -6.29 -13.33 5.67
CA ILE A 30 -6.48 -12.19 6.59
C ILE A 30 -6.03 -10.89 5.92
N GLN A 31 -4.89 -10.88 5.22
CA GLN A 31 -4.44 -9.71 4.47
C GLN A 31 -5.42 -9.32 3.36
N LYS A 32 -5.99 -10.28 2.62
CA LYS A 32 -7.02 -10.02 1.60
C LYS A 32 -8.28 -9.40 2.20
N ARG A 33 -8.78 -9.93 3.32
CA ARG A 33 -9.94 -9.37 4.06
C ARG A 33 -9.67 -7.96 4.60
N TYR A 34 -8.46 -7.74 5.11
CA TYR A 34 -8.05 -6.42 5.59
C TYR A 34 -7.91 -5.43 4.43
N ASN A 35 -7.38 -5.87 3.29
CA ASN A 35 -7.19 -5.01 2.12
C ASN A 35 -8.49 -4.67 1.38
N SER A 36 -9.50 -5.54 1.39
CA SER A 36 -10.79 -5.28 0.74
C SER A 36 -11.64 -4.24 1.49
N THR A 37 -11.51 -4.19 2.81
CA THR A 37 -12.22 -3.24 3.68
C THR A 37 -11.37 -2.01 4.05
N LYS A 38 -10.07 -2.00 3.70
CA LYS A 38 -9.20 -0.84 3.92
C LYS A 38 -9.62 0.32 3.02
N ARG A 39 -9.67 1.52 3.60
CA ARG A 39 -10.01 2.74 2.88
C ARG A 39 -9.06 2.96 1.69
N PRO A 40 -9.56 3.18 0.47
CA PRO A 40 -8.72 3.32 -0.71
C PRO A 40 -7.92 4.61 -0.66
N THR A 41 -6.70 4.56 -1.17
CA THR A 41 -5.89 5.76 -1.41
C THR A 41 -6.50 6.57 -2.56
N LEU A 42 -6.92 7.80 -2.26
CA LEU A 42 -7.52 8.71 -3.22
C LEU A 42 -6.44 9.44 -4.02
N LEU A 43 -6.76 9.78 -5.26
CA LEU A 43 -5.88 10.60 -6.10
C LEU A 43 -5.82 12.02 -5.52
N ALA A 44 -4.62 12.59 -5.48
CA ALA A 44 -4.40 13.94 -4.97
C ALA A 44 -4.93 15.00 -5.93
N VAL A 45 -5.62 16.00 -5.39
CA VAL A 45 -6.18 17.13 -6.14
C VAL A 45 -5.05 17.89 -6.85
N PRO A 46 -5.20 18.24 -8.15
CA PRO A 46 -4.19 19.00 -8.86
C PRO A 46 -3.97 20.38 -8.23
N LYS A 47 -2.76 20.93 -8.37
CA LYS A 47 -2.46 22.27 -7.88
C LYS A 47 -3.33 23.30 -8.60
N LYS A 48 -3.96 24.19 -7.83
CA LYS A 48 -4.79 25.28 -8.36
C LYS A 48 -3.97 26.19 -9.29
N PRO A 49 -4.53 26.63 -10.43
CA PRO A 49 -3.87 27.59 -11.31
C PRO A 49 -3.75 28.96 -10.63
N LYS A 50 -2.78 29.78 -11.07
CA LYS A 50 -2.64 31.17 -10.61
C LYS A 50 -3.85 32.01 -11.06
N ARG A 51 -4.12 33.14 -10.37
CA ARG A 51 -5.26 34.03 -10.70
C ARG A 51 -5.23 34.54 -12.15
N ASN A 52 -4.02 34.88 -12.63
CA ASN A 52 -3.75 35.36 -13.98
C ASN A 52 -3.50 34.24 -15.02
N ALA A 53 -3.78 32.98 -14.68
CA ALA A 53 -3.70 31.88 -15.65
C ALA A 53 -4.68 32.11 -16.81
N THR A 54 -4.31 31.63 -18.00
CA THR A 54 -5.15 31.77 -19.19
C THR A 54 -6.45 30.98 -19.06
N ILE A 55 -7.48 31.37 -19.83
CA ILE A 55 -8.77 30.69 -19.83
C ILE A 55 -8.60 29.20 -20.15
N THR A 56 -7.75 28.85 -21.12
CA THR A 56 -7.45 27.46 -21.49
C THR A 56 -6.84 26.67 -20.33
N GLN A 57 -5.92 27.27 -19.56
CA GLN A 57 -5.33 26.62 -18.38
C GLN A 57 -6.37 26.37 -17.28
N LYS A 58 -7.29 27.33 -17.07
CA LYS A 58 -8.39 27.19 -16.11
C LYS A 58 -9.36 26.08 -16.53
N LYS A 59 -9.74 26.02 -17.81
CA LYS A 59 -10.57 24.94 -18.38
C LYS A 59 -9.92 23.57 -18.20
N LYS A 60 -8.64 23.43 -18.58
CA LYS A 60 -7.88 22.18 -18.41
C LYS A 60 -7.75 21.74 -16.96
N TYR A 61 -7.66 22.69 -16.02
CA TYR A 61 -7.67 22.38 -14.59
C TYR A 61 -9.02 21.82 -14.14
N LEU A 62 -10.13 22.43 -14.56
CA LEU A 62 -11.48 21.97 -14.21
C LEU A 62 -11.76 20.58 -14.76
N GLU A 63 -11.43 20.32 -16.04
CA GLU A 63 -11.58 18.98 -16.64
C GLU A 63 -10.84 17.90 -15.85
N LYS A 64 -9.60 18.20 -15.44
CA LYS A 64 -8.80 17.29 -14.60
C LYS A 64 -9.42 17.09 -13.22
N LEU A 65 -9.94 18.15 -12.62
CA LEU A 65 -10.58 18.11 -11.31
C LEU A 65 -11.84 17.25 -11.35
N ASP A 66 -12.68 17.42 -12.36
CA ASP A 66 -13.93 16.67 -12.52
C ASP A 66 -13.66 15.19 -12.78
N SER A 67 -12.70 14.88 -13.65
CA SER A 67 -12.24 13.50 -13.89
C SER A 67 -11.72 12.84 -12.60
N LEU A 68 -10.93 13.57 -11.82
CA LEU A 68 -10.38 13.08 -10.56
C LEU A 68 -11.48 12.87 -9.51
N ASN A 69 -12.41 13.82 -9.39
CA ASN A 69 -13.55 13.71 -8.49
C ASN A 69 -14.37 12.46 -8.82
N SER A 70 -14.72 12.25 -10.09
CA SER A 70 -15.46 11.05 -10.55
C SER A 70 -14.73 9.74 -10.21
N ARG A 71 -13.41 9.69 -10.43
CA ARG A 71 -12.60 8.50 -10.08
C ARG A 71 -12.55 8.24 -8.58
N ASN A 72 -12.39 9.30 -7.77
CA ASN A 72 -12.32 9.18 -6.32
C ASN A 72 -13.69 8.83 -5.72
N THR A 73 -14.78 9.40 -6.22
CA THR A 73 -16.14 9.07 -5.75
C THR A 73 -16.49 7.62 -6.08
N LYS A 74 -16.13 7.12 -7.27
CA LYS A 74 -16.29 5.70 -7.63
C LYS A 74 -15.56 4.78 -6.66
N LYS A 75 -14.26 5.03 -6.39
CA LYS A 75 -13.49 4.24 -5.42
C LYS A 75 -14.10 4.25 -4.02
N LEU A 76 -14.57 5.41 -3.56
CA LEU A 76 -15.22 5.53 -2.25
C LEU A 76 -16.54 4.78 -2.19
N ARG A 77 -17.31 4.78 -3.28
CA ARG A 77 -18.57 4.04 -3.36
C ARG A 77 -18.34 2.53 -3.31
N GLU A 78 -17.45 2.02 -4.15
CA GLU A 78 -17.07 0.59 -4.18
C GLU A 78 -16.57 0.14 -2.80
N TRP A 79 -15.71 0.94 -2.16
CA TRP A 79 -15.24 0.65 -0.81
C TRP A 79 -16.38 0.61 0.23
N ARG A 80 -17.33 1.54 0.17
CA ARG A 80 -18.49 1.55 1.08
C ARG A 80 -19.37 0.33 0.86
N GLU A 81 -19.62 -0.05 -0.39
CA GLU A 81 -20.40 -1.24 -0.74
C GLU A 81 -19.73 -2.51 -0.19
N ASN A 82 -18.42 -2.66 -0.39
CA ASN A 82 -17.64 -3.79 0.15
C ASN A 82 -17.67 -3.87 1.69
N ILE A 83 -17.56 -2.73 2.38
CA ILE A 83 -17.66 -2.71 3.85
C ILE A 83 -19.05 -3.15 4.31
N ASN A 84 -20.10 -2.66 3.66
CA ASN A 84 -21.46 -2.99 4.04
C ASN A 84 -21.76 -4.47 3.79
N GLU A 85 -21.27 -5.02 2.68
CA GLU A 85 -21.37 -6.44 2.38
C GLU A 85 -20.59 -7.29 3.39
N ALA A 86 -19.34 -6.92 3.70
CA ALA A 86 -18.54 -7.60 4.72
C ALA A 86 -19.25 -7.60 6.08
N LYS A 87 -19.77 -6.46 6.54
CA LYS A 87 -20.55 -6.38 7.79
C LYS A 87 -21.81 -7.24 7.77
N LYS A 88 -22.50 -7.32 6.63
CA LYS A 88 -23.69 -8.15 6.47
C LYS A 88 -23.34 -9.64 6.54
N LEU A 89 -22.22 -10.05 5.95
CA LEU A 89 -21.71 -11.41 6.02
C LEU A 89 -21.25 -11.76 7.43
N ASP A 90 -20.48 -10.89 8.08
CA ASP A 90 -20.03 -11.10 9.46
C ASP A 90 -21.21 -11.26 10.41
N LYS A 91 -22.25 -10.44 10.27
CA LYS A 91 -23.50 -10.59 11.05
C LYS A 91 -24.21 -11.91 10.79
N LYS A 92 -24.16 -12.46 9.58
CA LYS A 92 -24.79 -13.75 9.26
C LYS A 92 -24.00 -14.95 9.78
N ILE A 93 -22.69 -14.81 9.92
CA ILE A 93 -21.78 -15.91 10.31
C ILE A 93 -21.58 -15.93 11.83
N PHE A 94 -21.44 -14.76 12.46
CA PHE A 94 -21.03 -14.61 13.86
C PHE A 94 -22.04 -13.89 14.75
N GLY A 95 -23.10 -13.32 14.17
CA GLY A 95 -24.19 -12.66 14.89
C GLY A 95 -25.42 -13.55 15.01
#